data_AF-A0A821JR00-F1
#
_entry.id   AF-A0A821JR00-F1
#
_cell.length_a   1.000
_cell.length_b   1.000
_cell.length_c   1.000
_cell.angle_alpha   90.00
_cell.angle_beta   90.00
_cell.angle_gamma   90.00
#
_symmetry.space_group_name_H-M   'P 1'
#
loop_
_entity.id
_entity.type
_entity.pdbx_description
1 polymer ?
#
loop_
_entity_poly.entity_id
_entity_poly.type
_entity_poly.pdbx_seq_one_letter_code
_entity_poly.pdbx_strand_id
1 'polypeptide(L)'
;MLSSPNSNFGILDSISSPPETPNKTLPGTNRITNFFQQWFNEQKLPWSKIEFGGGSDYAPFLAAGIAVGALHTGTDETKPITERDQYAAILGRGNGGIANSGYDPCYHQQCDTIGNISPFAYEKVVKAAAHAIEYLGRLNDLEKWLYPQGRRKNFKSFNRNYLYHYYNDHNHI
;
A
#
# COMPACT_ATOMS: atom_id res chain seq x y z
N MET A 1 8.03 3.77 -0.98
CA MET A 1 9.19 3.27 -0.22
C MET A 1 8.79 2.07 0.64
N LEU A 2 9.71 1.15 0.92
CA LEU A 2 9.48 -0.08 1.70
C LEU A 2 10.31 -0.15 3.01
N SER A 3 11.11 0.88 3.33
CA SER A 3 12.00 0.87 4.49
C SER A 3 12.32 2.28 5.04
N SER A 4 11.36 3.19 4.99
CA SER A 4 11.55 4.57 5.45
C SER A 4 12.01 4.61 6.93
N PRO A 5 12.96 5.47 7.35
CA PRO A 5 13.48 5.45 8.72
C PRO A 5 12.44 5.71 9.81
N ASN A 6 11.50 6.61 9.54
CA ASN A 6 10.42 6.97 10.46
C ASN A 6 9.11 6.24 10.08
N SER A 7 9.20 4.93 9.86
CA SER A 7 8.23 4.14 9.07
C SER A 7 6.78 4.20 9.54
N ASN A 8 5.84 4.11 8.59
CA ASN A 8 4.54 3.49 8.82
C ASN A 8 4.52 2.05 8.26
N PHE A 9 3.42 1.35 8.47
CA PHE A 9 3.06 0.09 7.81
C PHE A 9 1.76 0.33 7.04
N GLY A 10 1.88 1.01 5.91
CA GLY A 10 0.77 1.42 5.07
C GLY A 10 0.26 0.30 4.17
N ILE A 11 -1.07 0.19 4.05
CA ILE A 11 -1.78 -0.74 3.16
C ILE A 11 -2.71 0.05 2.25
N LEU A 12 -2.70 -0.24 0.95
CA LEU A 12 -3.60 0.40 -0.01
C LEU A 12 -5.08 0.21 0.39
N ASP A 13 -5.83 1.31 0.52
CA ASP A 13 -7.23 1.29 0.93
C ASP A 13 -8.18 1.07 -0.24
N SER A 14 -8.38 -0.19 -0.58
CA SER A 14 -9.35 -0.59 -1.58
C SER A 14 -10.81 -0.45 -1.13
N ILE A 15 -11.08 -0.32 0.16
CA ILE A 15 -12.44 -0.33 0.71
C ILE A 15 -13.07 1.06 0.53
N SER A 16 -12.28 2.12 0.68
CA SER A 16 -12.67 3.50 0.40
C SER A 16 -12.27 3.98 -1.00
N SER A 17 -11.98 3.04 -1.91
CA SER A 17 -11.55 3.33 -3.29
C SER A 17 -12.38 4.44 -3.96
N PRO A 18 -11.74 5.31 -4.77
CA PRO A 18 -12.47 6.29 -5.58
C PRO A 18 -13.55 5.62 -6.44
N PRO A 19 -14.72 6.26 -6.66
CA PRO A 19 -15.81 5.71 -7.47
C PRO A 19 -15.42 5.25 -8.87
N GLU A 20 -14.34 5.82 -9.42
CA GLU A 20 -13.78 5.54 -10.74
C GLU A 20 -12.99 4.23 -10.78
N THR A 21 -12.69 3.66 -9.61
CA THR A 21 -12.03 2.37 -9.49
C THR A 21 -12.89 1.30 -10.16
N PRO A 22 -12.36 0.51 -11.11
CA PRO A 22 -13.19 -0.45 -11.84
C PRO A 22 -13.88 -1.43 -10.89
N ASN A 23 -15.22 -1.38 -10.80
CA ASN A 23 -16.02 -2.19 -9.86
C ASN A 23 -15.66 -3.69 -9.84
N LYS A 24 -15.18 -4.23 -10.97
CA LYS A 24 -14.77 -5.64 -11.09
C LYS A 24 -13.47 -5.99 -10.38
N THR A 25 -12.58 -5.02 -10.12
CA THR A 25 -11.33 -5.26 -9.38
C THR A 25 -11.55 -5.21 -7.87
N LEU A 26 -12.56 -4.46 -7.41
CA LEU A 26 -12.83 -4.25 -5.98
C LEU A 26 -12.86 -5.54 -5.15
N PRO A 27 -13.51 -6.66 -5.57
CA PRO A 27 -13.48 -7.87 -4.77
C PRO A 27 -12.07 -8.41 -4.51
N GLY A 28 -11.23 -8.46 -5.55
CA GLY A 28 -9.85 -8.95 -5.43
C GLY A 28 -8.96 -7.99 -4.66
N THR A 29 -9.03 -6.69 -4.98
CA THR A 29 -8.27 -5.65 -4.30
C THR A 29 -8.62 -5.61 -2.81
N ASN A 30 -9.92 -5.67 -2.45
CA ASN A 30 -10.38 -5.77 -1.06
C ASN A 30 -9.87 -7.01 -0.33
N ARG A 31 -9.84 -8.16 -0.99
CA ARG A 31 -9.29 -9.37 -0.39
C ARG A 31 -7.80 -9.23 -0.11
N ILE A 32 -7.03 -8.62 -1.02
CA ILE A 32 -5.59 -8.38 -0.82
C ILE A 32 -5.35 -7.36 0.31
N THR A 33 -6.12 -6.27 0.36
CA THR A 33 -6.05 -5.29 1.46
C THR A 33 -6.34 -5.95 2.81
N ASN A 34 -7.41 -6.76 2.90
CA ASN A 34 -7.74 -7.49 4.12
C ASN A 34 -6.67 -8.53 4.50
N PHE A 35 -6.06 -9.18 3.51
CA PHE A 35 -4.98 -10.13 3.72
C PHE A 35 -3.79 -9.46 4.43
N PHE A 36 -3.38 -8.27 3.98
CA PHE A 36 -2.30 -7.53 4.65
C PHE A 36 -2.70 -7.03 6.04
N GLN A 37 -3.93 -6.55 6.24
CA GLN A 37 -4.41 -6.15 7.56
C GLN A 37 -4.33 -7.31 8.55
N GLN A 38 -4.78 -8.50 8.14
CA GLN A 38 -4.67 -9.72 8.94
C GLN A 38 -3.22 -10.04 9.27
N TRP A 39 -2.32 -9.97 8.28
CA TRP A 39 -0.89 -10.20 8.50
C TRP A 39 -0.31 -9.26 9.56
N PHE A 40 -0.52 -7.94 9.46
CA PHE A 40 0.01 -7.00 10.46
C PHE A 40 -0.61 -7.21 11.84
N ASN A 41 -1.91 -7.50 11.91
CA ASN A 41 -2.59 -7.82 13.17
C ASN A 41 -1.99 -9.08 13.84
N GLU A 42 -1.76 -10.14 13.08
CA GLU A 42 -1.15 -11.38 13.58
C GLU A 42 0.30 -11.16 14.05
N GLN A 43 1.04 -10.29 13.35
CA GLN A 43 2.38 -9.88 13.76
C GLN A 43 2.39 -8.88 14.91
N LYS A 44 1.22 -8.45 15.42
CA LYS A 44 1.05 -7.41 16.45
C LYS A 44 1.74 -6.10 16.06
N LEU A 45 1.66 -5.75 14.79
CA LEU A 45 2.20 -4.51 14.23
C LEU A 45 1.07 -3.50 14.03
N PRO A 46 1.33 -2.20 14.27
CA PRO A 46 0.41 -1.17 13.82
C PRO A 46 0.35 -1.17 12.29
N TRP A 47 -0.74 -0.67 11.73
CA TRP A 47 -0.86 -0.41 10.30
C TRP A 47 -1.79 0.76 10.07
N SER A 48 -1.62 1.41 8.93
CA SER A 48 -2.50 2.48 8.47
C SER A 48 -2.95 2.19 7.04
N LYS A 49 -4.08 2.79 6.68
CA LYS A 49 -4.59 2.75 5.32
C LYS A 49 -4.03 3.94 4.56
N ILE A 50 -3.65 3.71 3.30
CA ILE A 50 -3.24 4.78 2.39
C ILE A 50 -4.23 4.86 1.24
N GLU A 51 -4.61 6.07 0.87
CA GLU A 51 -5.46 6.30 -0.28
C GLU A 51 -4.75 5.90 -1.57
N PHE A 52 -5.52 5.69 -2.64
CA PHE A 52 -4.92 5.53 -3.95
C PHE A 52 -4.26 6.85 -4.36
N GLY A 53 -2.96 6.81 -4.62
CA GLY A 53 -2.20 7.90 -5.22
C GLY A 53 -1.75 7.60 -6.66
N GLY A 54 -1.19 8.62 -7.33
CA GLY A 54 -0.66 8.52 -8.70
C GLY A 54 0.81 8.10 -8.81
N GLY A 55 1.51 7.88 -7.69
CA GLY A 55 2.97 7.73 -7.66
C GLY A 55 3.51 6.30 -7.70
N SER A 56 2.72 5.29 -8.09
CA SER A 56 3.17 3.88 -8.05
C SER A 56 2.68 3.05 -9.24
N ASP A 57 3.39 1.95 -9.51
CA ASP A 57 3.20 1.10 -10.68
C ASP A 57 1.90 0.29 -10.68
N TYR A 58 1.13 0.26 -9.59
CA TYR A 58 -0.15 -0.46 -9.56
C TYR A 58 -1.21 0.22 -10.44
N ALA A 59 -1.10 1.53 -10.70
CA ALA A 59 -2.17 2.30 -11.31
C ALA A 59 -2.53 1.82 -12.74
N PRO A 60 -1.58 1.53 -13.65
CA PRO A 60 -1.89 0.91 -14.94
C PRO A 60 -2.53 -0.48 -14.86
N PHE A 61 -2.18 -1.30 -13.86
CA PHE A 61 -2.82 -2.61 -13.66
C PHE A 61 -4.27 -2.44 -13.23
N LEU A 62 -4.52 -1.56 -12.26
CA LEU A 62 -5.87 -1.22 -11.83
C LEU A 62 -6.70 -0.67 -13.00
N ALA A 63 -6.13 0.22 -13.81
CA ALA A 63 -6.74 0.74 -15.03
C ALA A 63 -7.07 -0.35 -16.06
N ALA A 64 -6.25 -1.41 -16.13
CA ALA A 64 -6.51 -2.56 -16.98
C ALA A 64 -7.56 -3.53 -16.39
N GLY A 65 -8.17 -3.21 -15.25
CA GLY A 65 -9.12 -4.10 -14.59
C GLY A 65 -8.45 -5.30 -13.91
N ILE A 66 -7.20 -5.13 -13.47
CA ILE A 66 -6.46 -6.12 -12.69
C ILE A 66 -6.55 -5.71 -11.22
N ALA A 67 -6.91 -6.65 -10.35
CA ALA A 67 -6.90 -6.46 -8.90
C ALA A 67 -5.47 -6.21 -8.42
N VAL A 68 -5.32 -5.24 -7.51
CA VAL A 68 -4.01 -4.80 -6.99
C VAL A 68 -4.02 -4.77 -5.47
N GLY A 69 -2.85 -4.69 -4.88
CA GLY A 69 -2.66 -4.30 -3.48
C GLY A 69 -1.25 -3.74 -3.35
N ALA A 70 -1.00 -2.97 -2.29
CA ALA A 70 0.30 -2.39 -2.06
C ALA A 70 0.60 -2.30 -0.57
N LEU A 71 1.91 -2.31 -0.29
CA LEU A 71 2.52 -2.03 1.00
C LEU A 71 3.46 -0.85 0.84
N HIS A 72 3.58 -0.03 1.87
CA HIS A 72 4.46 1.13 1.88
C HIS A 72 4.86 1.49 3.32
N THR A 73 5.95 2.25 3.47
CA THR A 73 6.46 2.68 4.78
C THR A 73 6.54 4.20 4.99
N GLY A 74 5.99 4.99 4.08
CA GLY A 74 6.01 6.46 4.11
C GLY A 74 6.98 7.05 3.09
N THR A 75 6.72 8.23 2.54
CA THR A 75 7.71 9.01 1.77
C THR A 75 7.99 10.33 2.47
N ASP A 76 7.96 11.43 1.75
CA ASP A 76 8.12 12.79 2.24
C ASP A 76 6.96 13.28 3.14
N GLU A 77 5.85 12.54 3.23
CA GLU A 77 4.72 12.98 4.04
C GLU A 77 5.06 13.03 5.54
N THR A 78 4.44 13.95 6.25
CA THR A 78 4.67 14.14 7.67
C THR A 78 3.89 13.13 8.50
N LYS A 79 4.59 12.40 9.39
CA LYS A 79 3.97 11.51 10.38
C LYS A 79 3.16 12.33 11.40
N PRO A 80 1.83 12.15 11.49
CA PRO A 80 1.03 12.83 12.49
C PRO A 80 1.37 12.37 13.92
N ILE A 81 1.19 13.27 14.90
CA ILE A 81 1.37 12.92 16.31
C ILE A 81 0.48 11.75 16.76
N THR A 82 -0.75 11.70 16.24
CA THR A 82 -1.72 10.63 16.50
C THR A 82 -1.21 9.28 16.02
N GLU A 83 -0.63 9.20 14.82
CA GLU A 83 -0.05 7.96 14.30
C GLU A 83 1.19 7.56 15.10
N ARG A 84 2.08 8.50 15.42
CA ARG A 84 3.23 8.23 16.30
C ARG A 84 2.78 7.63 17.63
N ASP A 85 1.77 8.21 18.28
CA ASP A 85 1.25 7.75 19.57
C ASP A 85 0.63 6.34 19.47
N GLN A 86 -0.12 6.07 18.40
CA GLN A 86 -0.66 4.73 18.12
C GLN A 86 0.45 3.70 17.96
N TYR A 87 1.51 4.01 17.21
CA TYR A 87 2.62 3.10 17.02
C TYR A 87 3.39 2.88 18.33
N ALA A 88 3.59 3.91 19.14
CA ALA A 88 4.23 3.78 20.45
C ALA A 88 3.41 2.92 21.43
N ALA A 89 2.08 2.95 21.35
CA ALA A 89 1.21 2.10 22.17
C ALA A 89 1.34 0.60 21.81
N ILE A 90 1.60 0.29 20.54
CA ILE A 90 1.68 -1.08 20.03
C ILE A 90 3.13 -1.62 20.09
N LEU A 91 4.10 -0.83 19.66
CA LEU A 91 5.52 -1.21 19.55
C LEU A 91 6.33 -0.90 20.83
N GLY A 92 5.74 -0.19 21.78
CA GLY A 92 6.38 0.24 23.02
C GLY A 92 6.88 1.68 22.99
N ARG A 93 7.00 2.27 24.18
CA ARG A 93 7.42 3.67 24.37
C ARG A 93 8.77 3.92 23.69
N GLY A 94 8.81 4.93 22.81
CA GLY A 94 10.00 5.28 22.02
C GLY A 94 10.05 4.66 20.63
N ASN A 95 9.21 3.67 20.33
CA ASN A 95 9.19 2.98 19.03
C ASN A 95 8.11 3.48 18.06
N GLY A 96 7.44 4.59 18.40
CA GLY A 96 6.41 5.20 17.55
C GLY A 96 6.96 6.00 16.35
N GLY A 97 8.26 6.27 16.36
CA GLY A 97 8.90 7.22 15.44
C GLY A 97 8.82 8.67 15.95
N ILE A 98 9.05 9.61 15.05
CA ILE A 98 9.11 11.05 15.29
C ILE A 98 7.86 11.70 14.70
N ALA A 99 7.05 12.30 15.57
CA ALA A 99 5.87 13.08 15.15
C ALA A 99 6.29 14.39 14.47
N ASN A 100 5.46 14.89 13.56
CA ASN A 100 5.69 16.14 12.82
C ASN A 100 7.01 16.13 12.01
N SER A 101 7.46 14.94 11.60
CA SER A 101 8.62 14.74 10.75
C SER A 101 8.25 13.80 9.60
N GLY A 102 8.94 13.93 8.46
CA GLY A 102 8.75 13.06 7.31
C GLY A 102 8.93 11.58 7.67
N TYR A 103 8.23 10.68 6.98
CA TYR A 103 8.52 9.25 7.10
C TYR A 103 9.91 8.91 6.54
N ASP A 104 10.26 9.54 5.43
CA ASP A 104 11.55 9.47 4.76
C ASP A 104 12.06 10.88 4.42
N PRO A 105 12.95 11.47 5.24
CA PRO A 105 13.50 12.81 4.98
C PRO A 105 14.45 12.85 3.78
N CYS A 106 14.84 11.70 3.24
CA CYS A 106 15.72 11.60 2.08
C CYS A 106 14.98 11.15 0.81
N TYR A 107 13.65 11.06 0.82
CA TYR A 107 12.88 10.72 -0.38
C TYR A 107 13.26 11.61 -1.58
N HIS A 108 13.70 10.99 -2.68
CA HIS A 108 14.23 11.68 -3.88
C HIS A 108 15.44 12.62 -3.64
N GLN A 109 16.15 12.46 -2.52
CA GLN A 109 17.36 13.21 -2.21
C GLN A 109 18.61 12.36 -2.39
N GLN A 110 19.78 13.01 -2.46
CA GLN A 110 21.07 12.31 -2.56
C GLN A 110 21.35 11.38 -1.36
N CYS A 111 20.74 11.64 -0.21
CA CYS A 111 20.91 10.81 0.98
C CYS A 111 20.07 9.53 0.99
N ASP A 112 19.24 9.28 -0.04
CA ASP A 112 18.52 8.00 -0.23
C ASP A 112 19.50 6.87 -0.58
N THR A 113 20.09 6.30 0.47
CA THR A 113 21.14 5.29 0.41
C THR A 113 20.80 4.16 1.37
N ILE A 114 21.59 3.09 1.37
CA ILE A 114 21.47 2.01 2.37
C ILE A 114 21.67 2.48 3.82
N GLY A 115 22.15 3.73 4.04
CA GLY A 115 22.19 4.33 5.37
C GLY A 115 20.85 4.92 5.83
N ASN A 116 19.90 5.12 4.92
CA ASN A 116 18.59 5.72 5.14
C ASN A 116 17.46 4.67 5.17
N ILE A 117 17.73 3.49 5.73
CA ILE A 117 16.72 2.42 5.80
C ILE A 117 16.44 2.03 7.25
N SER A 118 15.20 1.61 7.51
CA SER A 118 14.79 0.92 8.73
C SER A 118 14.82 -0.59 8.50
N PRO A 119 15.83 -1.33 9.02
CA PRO A 119 15.90 -2.78 8.86
C PRO A 119 14.68 -3.50 9.43
N PHE A 120 14.14 -2.97 10.54
CA PHE A 120 12.91 -3.48 11.13
C PHE A 120 11.73 -3.38 10.16
N ALA A 121 11.47 -2.20 9.60
CA ALA A 121 10.36 -2.03 8.68
C ALA A 121 10.55 -2.83 7.39
N TYR A 122 11.77 -2.86 6.86
CA TYR A 122 12.14 -3.67 5.70
C TYR A 122 11.79 -5.14 5.92
N GLU A 123 12.25 -5.74 7.02
CA GLU A 123 12.00 -7.15 7.33
C GLU A 123 10.50 -7.44 7.39
N LYS A 124 9.72 -6.59 8.06
CA LYS A 124 8.27 -6.79 8.19
C LYS A 124 7.56 -6.68 6.85
N VAL A 125 7.81 -5.62 6.09
CA VAL A 125 7.13 -5.41 4.80
C VAL A 125 7.52 -6.47 3.76
N VAL A 126 8.79 -6.88 3.71
CA VAL A 126 9.23 -7.96 2.81
C VAL A 126 8.60 -9.30 3.19
N LYS A 127 8.48 -9.61 4.48
CA LYS A 127 7.78 -10.83 4.94
C LYS A 127 6.29 -10.80 4.60
N ALA A 128 5.63 -9.64 4.74
CA ALA A 128 4.24 -9.47 4.34
C ALA A 128 4.05 -9.71 2.83
N ALA A 129 4.90 -9.12 2.00
CA ALA A 129 4.89 -9.31 0.55
C ALA A 129 5.15 -10.77 0.17
N ALA A 130 6.17 -11.41 0.76
CA ALA A 130 6.48 -12.81 0.53
C ALA A 130 5.31 -13.74 0.92
N HIS A 131 4.66 -13.47 2.05
CA HIS A 131 3.50 -14.22 2.50
C HIS A 131 2.32 -14.11 1.52
N ALA A 132 2.07 -12.91 0.98
CA ALA A 132 1.04 -12.71 -0.04
C ALA A 132 1.36 -13.46 -1.35
N ILE A 133 2.61 -13.39 -1.81
CA ILE A 133 3.05 -14.10 -3.03
C ILE A 133 2.89 -15.61 -2.86
N GLU A 134 3.33 -16.17 -1.74
CA GLU A 134 3.18 -17.60 -1.44
C GLU A 134 1.72 -18.01 -1.38
N TYR A 135 0.89 -17.28 -0.62
CA TYR A 135 -0.53 -17.60 -0.45
C TYR A 135 -1.26 -17.56 -1.79
N LEU A 136 -1.13 -16.46 -2.54
CA LEU A 136 -1.80 -16.30 -3.84
C LEU A 136 -1.30 -17.30 -4.87
N GLY A 137 0.00 -17.59 -4.89
CA GLY A 137 0.61 -18.55 -5.80
C GLY A 137 0.19 -20.01 -5.56
N ARG A 138 -0.36 -20.32 -4.38
CA ARG A 138 -0.85 -21.66 -4.01
C ARG A 138 -2.36 -21.82 -4.11
N LEU A 139 -3.09 -20.76 -4.45
CA LEU A 139 -4.54 -20.87 -4.64
C LEU A 139 -4.86 -21.76 -5.84
N ASN A 140 -5.70 -22.77 -5.62
CA ASN A 140 -6.18 -23.67 -6.68
C ASN A 140 -6.89 -22.93 -7.83
N ASP A 141 -7.51 -21.79 -7.52
CA ASP A 141 -8.21 -20.94 -8.50
C ASP A 141 -8.06 -19.45 -8.10
N LEU A 142 -6.90 -18.89 -8.45
CA LEU A 142 -6.60 -17.47 -8.21
C LEU A 142 -7.59 -16.54 -8.93
N GLU A 143 -8.01 -16.89 -10.15
CA GLU A 143 -8.91 -16.03 -10.94
C GLU A 143 -10.28 -15.94 -10.28
N LYS A 144 -10.86 -17.06 -9.84
CA LYS A 144 -12.13 -17.04 -9.10
C LYS A 144 -12.00 -16.34 -7.75
N TRP A 145 -10.85 -16.47 -7.08
CA TRP A 145 -10.62 -15.77 -5.81
C TRP A 145 -10.58 -14.25 -5.99
N LEU A 146 -9.87 -13.75 -7.01
CA LEU A 146 -9.78 -12.32 -7.33
C LEU A 146 -11.08 -11.78 -7.96
N TYR A 147 -11.73 -12.57 -8.82
CA TYR A 147 -12.87 -12.17 -9.63
C TYR A 147 -14.01 -13.19 -9.47
N PRO A 148 -14.69 -13.23 -8.30
CA PRO A 148 -15.73 -14.21 -8.03
C PRO A 148 -16.94 -14.10 -8.98
N GLN A 149 -17.09 -12.96 -9.65
CA GLN A 149 -18.13 -12.69 -10.66
C GLN A 149 -17.60 -12.84 -12.11
N GLY A 150 -16.39 -13.35 -12.28
CA GLY A 150 -15.71 -13.53 -13.56
C GLY A 150 -14.95 -12.30 -14.07
N ARG A 151 -13.84 -12.56 -14.78
CA ARG A 151 -12.99 -11.54 -15.40
C ARG A 151 -13.37 -11.33 -16.87
N ARG A 152 -13.34 -10.10 -17.38
CA ARG A 152 -13.46 -9.86 -18.83
C ARG A 152 -12.15 -10.29 -19.52
N LYS A 153 -12.24 -11.22 -20.46
CA LYS A 153 -11.09 -11.71 -21.25
C LYS A 153 -10.56 -10.67 -22.25
N ASN A 154 -11.42 -9.74 -22.68
CA ASN A 154 -11.07 -8.69 -23.65
C ASN A 154 -10.71 -7.39 -22.91
N PHE A 155 -9.41 -7.16 -22.76
CA PHE A 155 -8.86 -5.89 -22.29
C PHE A 155 -9.01 -4.82 -23.38
N LYS A 156 -10.17 -4.16 -23.45
CA LYS A 156 -10.14 -2.77 -23.89
C LYS A 156 -9.57 -2.00 -22.71
N SER A 157 -8.36 -1.44 -22.84
CA SER A 157 -7.82 -0.56 -21.81
C SER A 157 -8.91 0.44 -21.45
N PHE A 158 -9.30 0.52 -20.18
CA PHE A 158 -10.08 1.67 -19.75
C PHE A 158 -9.28 2.91 -20.15
N ASN A 159 -9.99 3.91 -20.65
CA ASN A 159 -9.40 5.07 -21.32
C ASN A 159 -8.24 5.62 -20.47
N ARG A 160 -7.00 5.47 -20.97
CA ARG A 160 -5.74 5.70 -20.20
C ARG A 160 -5.72 7.08 -19.53
N ASN A 161 -6.45 8.02 -20.11
CA ASN A 161 -6.51 9.41 -19.65
C ASN A 161 -7.28 9.57 -18.33
N TYR A 162 -8.27 8.72 -17.98
CA TYR A 162 -9.18 9.06 -16.88
C TYR A 162 -8.63 8.81 -15.47
N LEU A 163 -7.90 7.70 -15.25
CA LEU A 163 -7.17 7.52 -13.99
C LEU A 163 -6.01 8.50 -13.92
N TYR A 164 -5.30 8.73 -15.03
CA TYR A 164 -4.24 9.76 -15.11
C TYR A 164 -4.73 11.18 -14.79
N HIS A 165 -5.96 11.57 -15.19
CA HIS A 165 -6.52 12.90 -14.90
C HIS A 165 -7.05 13.03 -13.48
N TYR A 166 -7.72 12.02 -12.91
CA TYR A 166 -8.08 12.03 -11.49
C TYR A 166 -6.86 12.23 -10.58
N TYR A 167 -5.74 11.56 -10.90
CA TYR A 167 -4.52 11.67 -10.11
C TYR A 167 -3.72 12.96 -10.37
N ASN A 168 -3.75 13.53 -11.59
CA ASN A 168 -3.03 14.78 -11.90
C ASN A 168 -3.80 16.05 -11.50
N ASP A 169 -5.14 16.00 -11.38
CA ASP A 169 -5.96 17.13 -10.92
C ASP A 169 -5.92 17.30 -9.39
N HIS A 170 -5.29 16.39 -8.66
CA HIS A 170 -5.08 16.46 -7.20
C HIS A 170 -3.59 16.59 -6.83
N ASN A 171 -2.75 16.99 -7.79
CA ASN A 171 -1.38 17.39 -7.50
C ASN A 171 -1.36 18.63 -6.60
N HIS A 172 -1.06 18.42 -5.33
CA HIS A 172 -0.35 19.40 -4.54
C HIS A 172 0.99 19.68 -5.24
N ILE A 173 1.17 20.97 -5.56
CA ILE A 173 2.46 21.63 -5.82
C ILE A 173 3.34 21.53 -4.58
#